data_AF-A0A9E5EFL7-F1
#
_entry.id   AF-A0A9E5EFL7-F1
#
_cell.length_a   1.000
_cell.length_b   1.000
_cell.length_c   1.000
_cell.angle_alpha   90.00
_cell.angle_beta   90.00
_cell.angle_gamma   90.00
#
_symmetry.space_group_name_H-M   'P 1'
#
loop_
_entity.id
_entity.type
_entity.pdbx_description
1 polymer ?
#
loop_
_entity_poly.entity_id
_entity_poly.type
_entity_poly.pdbx_seq_one_letter_code
_entity_poly.pdbx_strand_id
1 'polypeptide(L)'
;MERSAQLMDDPQLLLYAEALSAQDPIDQLDWVALKMNLKKKDASKRSVTIAEIPLAMQQLHAQLQSDLGSVWSGGAMRAFAPESTCRYCDARGICRKGMW
;
A
#
# COMPACT_ATOMS: atom_id res chain seq x y z
N MET A 1 3.90 -11.24 -9.20
CA MET A 1 2.94 -10.27 -8.64
C MET A 1 3.63 -8.94 -8.65
N GLU A 2 3.24 -8.03 -9.55
CA GLU A 2 3.85 -6.70 -9.59
C GLU A 2 3.33 -5.88 -8.41
N ARG A 3 4.20 -5.54 -7.46
CA ARG A 3 3.84 -4.73 -6.28
C ARG A 3 3.24 -3.37 -6.65
N SER A 4 3.62 -2.81 -7.79
CA SER A 4 3.03 -1.58 -8.34
C SER A 4 1.52 -1.71 -8.62
N ALA A 5 1.04 -2.91 -8.99
CA ALA A 5 -0.38 -3.15 -9.24
C ALA A 5 -1.22 -3.22 -7.95
N GLN A 6 -0.57 -3.37 -6.79
CA GLN A 6 -1.19 -3.42 -5.46
C GLN A 6 -0.78 -2.21 -4.61
N LEU A 7 -0.34 -1.12 -5.25
CA LEU A 7 0.15 0.07 -4.56
C LEU A 7 -0.87 0.64 -3.58
N MET A 8 -2.16 0.56 -3.93
CA MET A 8 -3.22 1.00 -3.04
C MET A 8 -3.41 0.05 -1.86
N ASP A 9 -3.21 -1.25 -2.01
CA ASP A 9 -3.30 -2.23 -0.91
C ASP A 9 -2.17 -2.06 0.14
N ASP A 10 -1.07 -1.38 -0.23
CA ASP A 10 0.04 -0.99 0.65
C ASP A 10 0.45 0.48 0.37
N PRO A 11 -0.37 1.45 0.83
CA PRO A 11 -0.20 2.86 0.47
C PRO A 11 0.92 3.54 1.25
N GLN A 12 1.69 2.79 2.07
CA GLN A 12 2.67 3.35 3.00
C GLN A 12 3.68 4.27 2.31
N LEU A 13 4.21 3.87 1.15
CA LEU A 13 5.18 4.68 0.42
C LEU A 13 4.59 5.98 -0.12
N LEU A 14 3.34 5.94 -0.59
CA LEU A 14 2.64 7.15 -1.04
C LEU A 14 2.30 8.09 0.13
N LEU A 15 1.98 7.54 1.30
CA LEU A 15 1.76 8.34 2.51
C LEU A 15 3.03 9.09 2.94
N TYR A 16 4.20 8.48 2.82
CA TYR A 16 5.47 9.18 3.06
C TYR A 16 5.73 10.25 1.99
N ALA A 17 5.47 9.95 0.72
CA ALA A 17 5.58 10.93 -0.35
C ALA A 17 4.66 12.15 -0.10
N GLU A 18 3.42 11.91 0.36
CA GLU A 18 2.48 12.99 0.73
C GLU A 18 3.01 13.85 1.87
N ALA A 19 3.54 13.22 2.92
CA ALA A 19 4.06 13.97 4.07
C ALA A 19 5.28 14.83 3.69
N LEU A 20 6.07 14.40 2.70
CA LEU A 20 7.27 15.09 2.24
C LEU A 20 7.01 16.11 1.12
N SER A 21 5.94 15.94 0.32
CA SER A 21 5.62 16.79 -0.83
C SER A 21 5.37 18.26 -0.46
N ALA A 22 5.03 18.54 0.81
CA ALA A 22 4.88 19.88 1.34
C ALA A 22 6.20 20.67 1.43
N GLN A 23 7.34 19.98 1.43
CA GLN A 23 8.67 20.59 1.51
C GLN A 23 9.31 20.72 0.14
N ASP A 24 9.31 19.62 -0.63
CA ASP A 24 9.97 19.53 -1.93
C ASP A 24 9.20 18.58 -2.87
N PRO A 25 9.28 18.77 -4.21
CA PRO A 25 8.71 17.84 -5.16
C PRO A 25 9.35 16.45 -5.07
N ILE A 26 8.54 15.41 -5.26
CA ILE A 26 8.99 14.01 -5.24
C ILE A 26 9.25 13.54 -6.67
N ASP A 27 10.52 13.53 -7.08
CA ASP A 27 10.95 13.12 -8.43
C ASP A 27 11.07 11.59 -8.60
N GLN A 28 11.29 10.87 -7.50
CA GLN A 28 11.54 9.43 -7.51
C GLN A 28 10.90 8.76 -6.29
N LEU A 29 10.24 7.61 -6.51
CA LEU A 29 9.56 6.87 -5.47
C LEU A 29 9.73 5.36 -5.67
N ASP A 30 10.43 4.71 -4.75
CA ASP A 30 10.83 3.31 -4.86
C ASP A 30 10.58 2.48 -3.61
N TRP A 31 10.11 1.26 -3.83
CA TRP A 31 10.21 0.19 -2.85
C TRP A 31 11.49 -0.60 -3.06
N VAL A 32 12.38 -0.62 -2.05
CA VAL A 32 13.65 -1.36 -2.14
C VAL A 32 13.70 -2.49 -1.11
N ALA A 33 13.85 -3.72 -1.59
CA ALA A 33 14.10 -4.87 -0.71
C ALA A 33 15.59 -4.98 -0.36
N LEU A 34 15.90 -5.07 0.94
CA LEU A 34 17.27 -5.23 1.44
C LEU A 34 17.74 -6.70 1.43
N LYS A 35 16.83 -7.65 1.63
CA LYS A 35 17.16 -9.07 1.72
C LYS A 35 17.56 -9.63 0.35
N MET A 36 18.77 -10.18 0.26
CA MET A 36 19.25 -10.87 -0.92
C MET A 36 18.90 -12.36 -0.87
N ASN A 37 18.39 -12.90 -1.97
CA ASN A 37 18.20 -14.33 -2.12
C ASN A 37 19.31 -14.90 -3.02
N LEU A 38 20.47 -15.18 -2.42
CA LEU A 38 21.70 -15.61 -3.11
C LEU A 38 21.54 -16.91 -3.95
N LYS A 39 20.44 -17.65 -3.75
CA LYS A 39 20.16 -18.91 -4.44
C LYS A 39 19.33 -18.78 -5.73
N LYS A 40 18.81 -17.60 -6.07
CA LYS A 40 17.99 -17.38 -7.29
C LYS A 40 18.74 -16.50 -8.30
N LYS A 41 18.84 -16.96 -9.56
CA LYS A 41 19.50 -16.24 -10.67
C LYS A 41 18.86 -14.89 -11.00
N ASP A 42 17.55 -14.73 -10.77
CA ASP A 42 16.80 -13.48 -10.99
C ASP A 42 16.65 -12.62 -9.72
N ALA A 43 17.57 -12.76 -8.75
CA ALA A 43 17.58 -11.93 -7.54
C ALA A 43 17.92 -10.44 -7.78
N SER A 44 17.97 -9.99 -9.03
CA SER A 44 18.44 -8.67 -9.45
C SER A 44 17.39 -7.56 -9.32
N LYS A 45 16.09 -7.86 -9.51
CA LYS A 45 15.04 -6.82 -9.40
C LYS A 45 14.70 -6.58 -7.92
N ARG A 46 15.47 -5.66 -7.31
CA ARG A 46 15.37 -5.27 -5.89
C ARG A 46 14.50 -4.06 -5.64
N SER A 47 14.27 -3.24 -6.67
CA SER A 47 13.44 -2.06 -6.62
C SER A 47 12.16 -2.26 -7.41
N VAL A 48 11.09 -1.65 -6.90
CA VAL A 48 9.85 -1.43 -7.63
C VAL A 48 9.60 0.07 -7.61
N THR A 49 9.82 0.69 -8.76
CA THR A 49 9.60 2.13 -8.98
C THR A 49 8.14 2.40 -9.28
N ILE A 50 7.61 3.48 -8.70
CA ILE A 50 6.29 4.00 -9.05
C ILE A 50 6.45 4.99 -10.19
N ALA A 51 5.96 4.65 -11.38
CA ALA A 51 6.15 5.45 -12.59
C ALA A 51 5.29 6.73 -12.59
N GLU A 52 4.00 6.61 -12.34
CA GLU A 52 3.04 7.72 -12.42
C GLU A 52 2.73 8.30 -11.03
N ILE A 53 3.73 8.93 -10.40
CA ILE A 53 3.59 9.50 -9.05
C ILE A 53 2.36 10.42 -8.94
N PRO A 54 2.13 11.41 -9.82
CA PRO A 54 0.98 12.31 -9.69
C PRO A 54 -0.38 11.58 -9.70
N LEU A 55 -0.52 10.59 -10.58
CA LEU A 55 -1.74 9.77 -10.65
C LEU A 55 -1.92 8.93 -9.37
N ALA A 56 -0.84 8.33 -8.87
CA ALA A 56 -0.86 7.54 -7.64
C ALA A 56 -1.22 8.40 -6.43
N MET A 57 -0.72 9.64 -6.34
CA MET A 57 -1.09 10.59 -5.29
C MET A 57 -2.56 11.00 -5.37
N GLN A 58 -3.09 11.27 -6.57
CA GLN A 58 -4.51 11.55 -6.75
C GLN A 58 -5.40 10.37 -6.29
N GLN A 59 -5.01 9.14 -6.61
CA GLN A 59 -5.71 7.93 -6.17
C GLN A 59 -5.63 7.74 -4.65
N LEU A 60 -4.47 8.02 -4.04
CA LEU A 60 -4.29 8.04 -2.59
C LEU A 60 -5.28 9.00 -1.93
N HIS A 61 -5.34 10.25 -2.39
CA HIS A 61 -6.24 11.25 -1.81
C HIS A 61 -7.71 10.84 -1.89
N ALA A 62 -8.14 10.32 -3.05
CA ALA A 62 -9.52 9.84 -3.23
C ALA A 62 -9.84 8.70 -2.26
N GLN A 63 -8.92 7.75 -2.08
CA GLN A 63 -9.09 6.63 -1.16
C GLN A 63 -9.14 7.10 0.31
N LEU A 64 -8.22 7.98 0.72
CA LEU A 64 -8.19 8.54 2.06
C LEU A 64 -9.48 9.30 2.40
N GLN A 65 -9.98 10.12 1.47
CA GLN A 65 -11.24 10.85 1.66
C GLN A 65 -12.42 9.89 1.85
N SER A 66 -12.51 8.84 1.02
CA SER A 66 -13.55 7.81 1.14
C SER A 66 -13.46 7.06 2.47
N ASP A 67 -12.27 6.57 2.82
CA ASP A 67 -12.09 5.71 4.00
C ASP A 67 -12.25 6.48 5.30
N LEU A 68 -11.57 7.62 5.43
CA LEU A 68 -11.68 8.47 6.62
C LEU A 68 -13.08 9.08 6.73
N GLY A 69 -13.70 9.47 5.61
CA GLY A 69 -15.09 9.95 5.61
C GLY A 69 -16.08 8.89 6.08
N SER A 70 -15.89 7.63 5.68
CA SER A 70 -16.71 6.51 6.15
C SER A 70 -16.53 6.26 7.65
N VAL A 71 -15.30 6.33 8.16
CA VAL A 71 -15.04 6.16 9.60
C VAL A 71 -15.62 7.34 10.39
N TRP A 72 -15.42 8.56 9.91
CA TRP A 72 -15.90 9.78 10.54
C TRP A 72 -17.43 9.82 10.67
N SER A 73 -18.15 9.28 9.68
CA SER A 73 -19.62 9.18 9.71
C SER A 73 -20.16 8.04 10.57
N GLY A 74 -19.29 7.33 11.32
CA GLY A 74 -19.65 6.22 12.19
C GLY A 74 -19.80 4.87 11.47
N GLY A 75 -19.38 4.80 10.20
CA GLY A 75 -19.32 3.55 9.46
C GLY A 75 -18.24 2.60 10.01
N ALA A 76 -18.44 1.30 9.80
CA ALA A 76 -17.45 0.31 10.19
C ALA A 76 -16.17 0.43 9.34
N MET A 77 -15.01 0.36 9.99
CA MET A 77 -13.73 0.27 9.29
C MET A 77 -13.68 -1.05 8.50
N ARG A 78 -13.58 -0.95 7.17
CA ARG A 78 -13.49 -2.12 6.30
C ARG A 78 -12.10 -2.74 6.41
N ALA A 79 -12.03 -4.05 6.40
CA ALA A 79 -10.74 -4.72 6.37
C ALA A 79 -10.04 -4.49 5.02
N PHE A 80 -8.81 -3.99 5.07
CA PHE A 80 -8.06 -3.50 3.93
C PHE A 80 -6.74 -4.28 3.82
N ALA A 81 -6.59 -5.09 2.76
CA ALA A 81 -5.42 -5.90 2.40
C ALA A 81 -5.82 -7.06 1.46
N PRO A 82 -4.87 -7.67 0.72
CA PRO A 82 -5.11 -8.90 -0.05
C PRO A 82 -5.53 -10.09 0.86
N GLU A 83 -6.20 -11.10 0.29
CA GLU A 83 -6.63 -12.29 1.05
C GLU A 83 -5.49 -13.01 1.76
N SER A 84 -4.29 -13.01 1.18
CA SER A 84 -3.10 -13.62 1.79
C SER A 84 -2.77 -13.03 3.17
N THR A 85 -3.11 -11.76 3.41
CA THR A 85 -2.91 -11.08 4.69
C THR A 85 -3.87 -11.59 5.76
N CYS A 86 -5.08 -12.02 5.40
CA CYS A 86 -6.06 -12.56 6.36
C CYS A 86 -5.49 -13.76 7.15
N ARG A 87 -4.62 -14.57 6.53
CA ARG A 87 -3.97 -15.71 7.20
C ARG A 87 -3.18 -15.30 8.45
N TYR A 88 -2.61 -14.11 8.44
CA TYR A 88 -1.69 -13.62 9.48
C TYR A 88 -2.30 -12.46 10.29
N CYS A 89 -3.60 -12.21 10.15
CA CYS A 89 -4.28 -11.12 10.85
C CYS A 89 -4.78 -11.59 12.23
N ASP A 90 -4.34 -10.93 13.29
CA ASP A 90 -4.77 -11.24 14.67
C ASP A 90 -6.29 -11.02 14.87
N ALA A 91 -6.87 -10.07 14.14
CA ALA A 91 -8.30 -9.79 14.18
C ALA A 91 -9.14 -10.76 13.31
N ARG A 92 -8.53 -11.79 12.69
CA ARG A 92 -9.22 -12.72 11.80
C ARG A 92 -10.43 -13.39 12.47
N GLY A 93 -10.36 -13.70 13.76
CA GLY A 93 -11.45 -14.35 14.50
C GLY A 93 -12.72 -13.50 14.66
N ILE A 94 -12.61 -12.18 14.48
CA ILE A 94 -13.72 -11.22 14.66
C ILE A 94 -14.06 -10.44 13.39
N CYS A 95 -13.20 -10.50 12.36
CA CYS A 95 -13.34 -9.78 11.11
C CYS A 95 -14.24 -10.52 10.11
N ARG A 96 -15.17 -9.80 9.47
CA ARG A 96 -16.12 -10.37 8.50
C ARG A 96 -15.60 -10.53 7.07
N LYS A 97 -14.46 -9.93 6.72
CA LYS A 97 -13.86 -10.05 5.38
C LYS A 97 -13.28 -11.44 5.11
N GLY A 98 -12.84 -12.12 6.17
CA GLY A 98 -12.27 -13.46 6.11
C GLY A 98 -13.21 -14.57 6.58
N MET A 99 -14.51 -14.29 6.75
CA MET A 99 -15.49 -15.33 7.09
C MET A 99 -15.91 -16.06 5.82
N TRP A 100 -15.30 -17.20 5.48
CA TRP A 100 -15.39 -18.61 5.97
C TRP A 100 -16.27 -19.40 5.00
#